data_AF-F8L319-F1
#
_entry.id   AF-F8L319-F1
#
_cell.length_a   1.000
_cell.length_b   1.000
_cell.length_c   1.000
_cell.angle_alpha   90.00
_cell.angle_beta   90.00
_cell.angle_gamma   90.00
#
_symmetry.space_group_name_H-M   'P 1'
#
loop_
_entity.id
_entity.type
_entity.pdbx_description
1 polymer ?
#
loop_
_entity_poly.entity_id
_entity_poly.type
_entity_poly.pdbx_seq_one_letter_code
_entity_poly.pdbx_strand_id
1 'polypeptide(L)'
;MSCLSPFVVDKGGGANFIKIQTAIDSARDAGGGLVYIRPATYKENLQHYDGVDLCGIVGIADTQYCSIVGTHSPPLKGAISIRNVCLRNDNSIFYSLERGESSIFLNSCFLGVNDGYVFDLPNWKLPGKLVGFDIGDAGSNNNGFVNNLGGASVLLIAATVGKGTKHMILSGEVNFFTVQTCCPITLQKSSKTNLLSGCCVEKTVFLKDESSLSMINSNFSNLNGPIIYYDTRGNSMISEVAVNSHEEPIVEGSGQGILTIGSITSASRLKIAKTINVKFGEFSTGNIFLSQPGKGLYLAEGKDAKMGTSKLSFGTCYVVTSAVTATSRIFLTPQAIGNNIGTVSISEKHVGNGFKITSSNYEDDSEIAWLIVDGC
;
A
#
# COMPACT_ATOMS: atom_id res chain seq x y z
N MET A 1 34.81 -37.88 7.81
CA MET A 1 33.65 -36.98 7.76
C MET A 1 33.77 -36.20 6.46
N SER A 2 32.96 -36.50 5.43
CA SER A 2 33.01 -35.73 4.19
C SER A 2 32.58 -34.30 4.49
N CYS A 3 33.39 -33.31 4.12
CA CYS A 3 33.04 -31.92 4.32
C CYS A 3 31.70 -31.60 3.64
N LEU A 4 30.89 -30.76 4.28
CA LEU A 4 29.57 -30.32 3.80
C LEU A 4 29.66 -29.63 2.41
N SER A 5 30.83 -29.07 2.09
CA SER A 5 31.18 -28.51 0.79
C SER A 5 32.71 -28.50 0.63
N PRO A 6 33.28 -28.66 -0.58
CA PRO A 6 34.70 -28.42 -0.84
C PRO A 6 35.07 -26.91 -0.84
N PHE A 7 34.08 -26.01 -0.95
CA PHE A 7 34.26 -24.57 -1.09
C PHE A 7 34.17 -23.86 0.26
N VAL A 8 35.18 -24.07 1.12
CA VAL A 8 35.23 -23.49 2.47
C VAL A 8 36.16 -22.28 2.50
N VAL A 9 35.62 -21.14 2.93
CA VAL A 9 36.34 -19.87 3.09
C VAL A 9 36.70 -19.64 4.55
N ASP A 10 37.97 -19.35 4.81
CA ASP A 10 38.49 -18.95 6.11
C ASP A 10 39.54 -17.86 5.93
N LYS A 11 39.23 -16.65 6.41
CA LYS A 11 40.14 -15.50 6.35
C LYS A 11 41.50 -15.79 7.03
N GLY A 12 41.53 -16.67 8.03
CA GLY A 12 42.74 -17.08 8.76
C GLY A 12 43.58 -18.14 8.05
N GLY A 13 43.15 -18.65 6.90
CA GLY A 13 43.87 -19.68 6.14
C GLY A 13 43.67 -21.12 6.62
N GLY A 14 42.73 -21.36 7.55
CA GLY A 14 42.39 -22.69 8.05
C GLY A 14 41.49 -23.52 7.12
N ALA A 15 41.30 -23.10 5.87
CA ALA A 15 40.44 -23.73 4.86
C ALA A 15 41.04 -23.59 3.45
N ASN A 16 40.32 -24.11 2.44
CA ASN A 16 40.78 -24.16 1.05
C ASN A 16 40.86 -22.78 0.39
N PHE A 17 40.09 -21.81 0.89
CA PHE A 17 40.00 -20.46 0.31
C PHE A 17 40.14 -19.39 1.39
N ILE A 18 40.85 -18.30 1.08
CA ILE A 18 40.97 -17.12 1.95
C ILE A 18 39.98 -16.01 1.53
N LYS A 19 39.68 -15.93 0.23
CA LYS A 19 38.76 -14.96 -0.38
C LYS A 19 37.46 -15.63 -0.77
N ILE A 20 36.34 -14.94 -0.58
CA ILE A 20 35.03 -15.44 -0.96
C ILE A 20 34.93 -15.56 -2.49
N GLN A 21 35.40 -14.55 -3.24
CA GLN A 21 35.26 -14.57 -4.70
C GLN A 21 35.97 -15.77 -5.34
N THR A 22 37.17 -16.13 -4.86
CA THR A 22 37.92 -17.29 -5.40
C THR A 22 37.18 -18.61 -5.17
N ALA A 23 36.48 -18.74 -4.03
CA ALA A 23 35.64 -19.90 -3.76
C ALA A 23 34.39 -19.92 -4.66
N ILE A 24 33.77 -18.75 -4.91
CA ILE A 24 32.65 -18.61 -5.85
C ILE A 24 33.05 -19.03 -7.26
N ASP A 25 34.18 -18.52 -7.77
CA ASP A 25 34.69 -18.87 -9.10
C ASP A 25 34.99 -20.38 -9.21
N SER A 26 35.59 -20.97 -8.17
CA SER A 26 35.86 -22.41 -8.13
C SER A 26 34.58 -23.25 -8.09
N ALA A 27 33.54 -22.80 -7.37
CA ALA A 27 32.24 -23.46 -7.34
C ALA A 27 31.56 -23.40 -8.71
N ARG A 28 31.59 -22.23 -9.38
CA ARG A 28 31.10 -22.07 -10.75
C ARG A 28 31.80 -23.05 -11.71
N ASP A 29 33.14 -23.13 -11.66
CA ASP A 29 33.92 -24.00 -12.55
C ASP A 29 33.63 -25.49 -12.31
N ALA A 30 33.18 -25.84 -11.11
CA ALA A 30 32.68 -27.18 -10.77
C ALA A 30 31.20 -27.42 -11.16
N GLY A 31 30.54 -26.47 -11.82
CA GLY A 31 29.13 -26.55 -12.23
C GLY A 31 28.12 -26.08 -11.18
N GLY A 32 28.57 -25.38 -10.14
CA GLY A 32 27.74 -24.88 -9.03
C GLY A 32 28.17 -25.43 -7.67
N GLY A 33 27.51 -24.98 -6.61
CA GLY A 33 27.72 -25.52 -5.27
C GLY A 33 27.53 -24.50 -4.15
N LEU A 34 27.71 -24.96 -2.92
CA LEU A 34 27.59 -24.15 -1.72
C LEU A 34 28.95 -23.62 -1.27
N VAL A 35 29.16 -22.31 -1.24
CA VAL A 35 30.32 -21.69 -0.60
C VAL A 35 30.03 -21.48 0.88
N TYR A 36 30.77 -22.19 1.74
CA TYR A 36 30.64 -22.07 3.19
C TYR A 36 31.66 -21.05 3.74
N ILE A 37 31.19 -20.07 4.49
CA ILE A 37 32.00 -18.92 4.93
C ILE A 37 32.16 -18.95 6.46
N ARG A 38 33.39 -19.10 6.95
CA ARG A 38 33.70 -19.06 8.39
C ARG A 38 33.60 -17.64 8.96
N PRO A 39 33.37 -17.51 10.28
CA PRO A 39 33.29 -16.22 10.97
C PRO A 39 34.47 -15.29 10.68
N ALA A 40 34.19 -14.15 10.06
CA ALA A 40 35.09 -13.00 9.94
C ALA A 40 34.34 -11.83 9.26
N THR A 41 35.02 -10.69 9.15
CA THR A 41 34.64 -9.63 8.22
C THR A 41 35.46 -9.74 6.93
N TYR A 42 34.78 -9.89 5.80
CA TYR A 42 35.32 -9.93 4.45
C TYR A 42 34.99 -8.62 3.74
N LYS A 43 35.99 -7.97 3.13
CA LYS A 43 35.81 -6.74 2.35
C LYS A 43 36.02 -7.05 0.88
N GLU A 44 34.96 -7.45 0.20
CA GLU A 44 35.03 -7.97 -1.18
C GLU A 44 33.78 -7.55 -1.95
N ASN A 45 33.98 -7.07 -3.18
CA ASN A 45 32.91 -6.99 -4.17
C ASN A 45 32.78 -8.37 -4.80
N LEU A 46 31.55 -8.89 -4.89
CA LEU A 46 31.33 -10.27 -5.32
C LEU A 46 30.60 -10.30 -6.67
N GLN A 47 31.10 -11.10 -7.60
CA GLN A 47 30.39 -11.47 -8.81
C GLN A 47 29.74 -12.83 -8.57
N HIS A 48 28.41 -12.86 -8.54
CA HIS A 48 27.66 -14.09 -8.37
C HIS A 48 27.39 -14.79 -9.71
N TYR A 49 27.20 -16.10 -9.65
CA TYR A 49 26.87 -16.96 -10.79
C TYR A 49 25.68 -17.85 -10.44
N ASP A 50 24.94 -18.28 -11.46
CA ASP A 50 23.84 -19.23 -11.31
C ASP A 50 24.32 -20.52 -10.63
N GLY A 51 23.52 -21.04 -9.70
CA GLY A 51 23.78 -22.29 -9.00
C GLY A 51 24.91 -22.24 -7.97
N VAL A 52 25.46 -21.06 -7.66
CA VAL A 52 26.45 -20.87 -6.59
C VAL A 52 25.82 -20.15 -5.39
N ASP A 53 25.60 -20.92 -4.33
CA ASP A 53 24.98 -20.44 -3.09
C ASP A 53 26.03 -20.02 -2.05
N LEU A 54 25.68 -19.09 -1.16
CA LEU A 54 26.50 -18.71 -0.01
C LEU A 54 25.82 -19.13 1.31
N CYS A 55 26.61 -19.61 2.26
CA CYS A 55 26.15 -19.87 3.62
C CYS A 55 27.23 -19.48 4.63
N GLY A 56 26.93 -18.52 5.49
CA GLY A 56 27.71 -18.24 6.68
C GLY A 56 27.39 -19.22 7.81
N ILE A 57 28.12 -19.13 8.91
CA ILE A 57 27.76 -19.86 10.13
C ILE A 57 26.45 -19.29 10.72
N VAL A 58 25.61 -20.16 11.27
CA VAL A 58 24.45 -19.73 12.06
C VAL A 58 24.98 -19.02 13.31
N GLY A 59 24.78 -17.70 13.37
CA GLY A 59 24.98 -16.94 14.60
C GLY A 59 23.72 -17.00 15.46
N ILE A 60 23.90 -17.04 16.77
CA ILE A 60 22.81 -16.72 17.70
C ILE A 60 22.45 -15.25 17.44
N ALA A 61 21.16 -14.97 17.28
CA ALA A 61 20.47 -13.85 16.63
C ALA A 61 21.14 -12.46 16.44
N ASP A 62 22.20 -12.07 17.14
CA ASP A 62 22.71 -10.68 17.12
C ASP A 62 24.20 -10.53 16.78
N THR A 63 24.88 -11.63 16.46
CA THR A 63 26.34 -11.67 16.57
C THR A 63 27.10 -11.41 15.26
N GLN A 64 26.41 -11.19 14.14
CA GLN A 64 26.96 -10.79 12.83
C GLN A 64 28.29 -11.50 12.45
N TYR A 65 28.43 -12.80 12.79
CA TYR A 65 29.72 -13.49 12.76
C TYR A 65 30.37 -13.57 11.38
N CYS A 66 29.57 -13.66 10.31
CA CYS A 66 30.03 -13.62 8.94
C CYS A 66 29.54 -12.33 8.29
N SER A 67 30.39 -11.31 8.23
CA SER A 67 30.08 -10.03 7.60
C SER A 67 30.79 -9.88 6.27
N ILE A 68 30.05 -9.56 5.22
CA ILE A 68 30.58 -9.26 3.88
C ILE A 68 30.28 -7.80 3.60
N VAL A 69 31.34 -7.03 3.38
CA VAL A 69 31.26 -5.59 3.11
C VAL A 69 31.72 -5.36 1.68
N GLY A 70 30.81 -4.91 0.81
CA GLY A 70 31.10 -4.69 -0.60
C GLY A 70 29.85 -4.57 -1.45
N THR A 71 30.04 -4.28 -2.73
CA THR A 71 28.96 -4.24 -3.72
C THR A 71 29.03 -5.51 -4.55
N HIS A 72 27.90 -6.16 -4.71
CA HIS A 72 27.76 -7.47 -5.31
C HIS A 72 26.94 -7.36 -6.60
N SER A 73 27.39 -8.06 -7.63
CA SER A 73 26.70 -8.16 -8.91
C SER A 73 25.94 -9.49 -8.94
N PRO A 74 24.60 -9.50 -8.95
CA PRO A 74 23.84 -10.73 -9.11
C PRO A 74 24.08 -11.32 -10.51
N PRO A 75 23.83 -12.62 -10.73
CA PRO A 75 23.89 -13.16 -12.08
C PRO A 75 22.77 -12.54 -12.93
N LEU A 76 22.98 -12.46 -14.26
CA LEU A 76 21.95 -11.93 -15.17
C LEU A 76 20.73 -12.86 -15.29
N LYS A 77 20.93 -14.17 -15.10
CA LYS A 77 19.90 -15.22 -15.15
C LYS A 77 20.19 -16.27 -14.08
N GLY A 78 19.22 -17.14 -13.83
CA GLY A 78 19.39 -18.24 -12.89
C GLY A 78 19.00 -17.87 -11.45
N ALA A 79 19.60 -18.52 -10.47
CA ALA A 79 19.29 -18.32 -9.06
C ALA A 79 20.53 -18.34 -8.17
N ILE A 80 20.46 -17.58 -7.07
CA ILE A 80 21.41 -17.66 -5.96
C ILE A 80 20.67 -17.66 -4.63
N SER A 81 21.14 -18.46 -3.68
CA SER A 81 20.72 -18.42 -2.28
C SER A 81 21.84 -17.93 -1.39
N ILE A 82 21.52 -17.05 -0.47
CA ILE A 82 22.45 -16.49 0.52
C ILE A 82 21.81 -16.65 1.89
N ARG A 83 22.55 -17.29 2.82
CA ARG A 83 22.04 -17.68 4.13
C ARG A 83 23.00 -17.32 5.25
N ASN A 84 22.48 -16.91 6.40
CA ASN A 84 23.25 -16.71 7.64
C ASN A 84 24.47 -15.77 7.46
N VAL A 85 24.30 -14.68 6.71
CA VAL A 85 25.35 -13.67 6.51
C VAL A 85 24.83 -12.27 6.85
N CYS A 86 25.75 -11.40 7.26
CA CYS A 86 25.53 -9.97 7.38
C CYS A 86 26.13 -9.28 6.14
N LEU A 87 25.31 -8.72 5.25
CA LEU A 87 25.76 -7.97 4.08
C LEU A 87 25.71 -6.47 4.36
N ARG A 88 26.79 -5.74 4.05
CA ARG A 88 26.88 -4.30 4.31
C ARG A 88 27.49 -3.53 3.15
N ASN A 89 27.00 -2.32 2.92
CA ASN A 89 27.60 -1.37 1.99
C ASN A 89 27.24 0.06 2.39
N ASP A 90 28.01 1.05 1.95
CA ASP A 90 27.64 2.45 2.16
C ASP A 90 26.50 2.89 1.23
N ASN A 91 26.48 2.38 -0.01
CA ASN A 91 25.52 2.76 -1.05
C ASN A 91 24.57 1.61 -1.39
N SER A 92 25.08 0.53 -1.98
CA SER A 92 24.25 -0.59 -2.41
C SER A 92 24.92 -1.94 -2.23
N ILE A 93 24.16 -2.92 -1.71
CA ILE A 93 24.66 -4.29 -1.51
C ILE A 93 24.63 -5.04 -2.85
N PHE A 94 23.47 -5.12 -3.51
CA PHE A 94 23.34 -5.62 -4.87
C PHE A 94 23.12 -4.46 -5.82
N TYR A 95 23.93 -4.39 -6.88
CA TYR A 95 23.84 -3.34 -7.88
C TYR A 95 24.01 -3.92 -9.28
N SER A 96 23.14 -3.52 -10.20
CA SER A 96 23.32 -3.76 -11.63
C SER A 96 22.46 -2.81 -12.45
N LEU A 97 23.06 -2.17 -13.45
CA LEU A 97 22.32 -1.43 -14.49
C LEU A 97 21.87 -2.35 -15.63
N GLU A 98 22.44 -3.54 -15.72
CA GLU A 98 22.10 -4.50 -16.77
C GLU A 98 20.72 -5.09 -16.50
N ARG A 99 20.03 -5.47 -17.57
CA ARG A 99 18.76 -6.18 -17.45
C ARG A 99 19.03 -7.60 -16.93
N GLY A 100 18.54 -7.89 -15.73
CA GLY A 100 18.57 -9.23 -15.14
C GLY A 100 17.18 -9.87 -15.05
N GLU A 101 17.18 -11.20 -14.96
CA GLU A 101 16.03 -12.08 -14.74
C GLU A 101 16.33 -13.12 -13.64
N SER A 102 17.40 -12.93 -12.88
CA SER A 102 17.80 -13.84 -11.82
C SER A 102 16.84 -13.85 -10.63
N SER A 103 16.86 -14.94 -9.88
CA SER A 103 16.17 -15.09 -8.60
C SER A 103 17.19 -14.98 -7.47
N ILE A 104 16.94 -14.09 -6.50
CA ILE A 104 17.79 -13.93 -5.32
C ILE A 104 17.00 -14.36 -4.09
N PHE A 105 17.54 -15.34 -3.37
CA PHE A 105 16.94 -15.86 -2.14
C PHE A 105 17.81 -15.50 -0.94
N LEU A 106 17.26 -14.75 0.01
CA LEU A 106 17.88 -14.45 1.29
C LEU A 106 17.15 -15.18 2.41
N ASN A 107 17.91 -15.82 3.31
CA ASN A 107 17.35 -16.48 4.49
C ASN A 107 18.21 -16.21 5.72
N SER A 108 17.61 -15.71 6.80
CA SER A 108 18.31 -15.41 8.07
C SER A 108 19.51 -14.48 7.83
N CYS A 109 19.30 -13.42 7.08
CA CYS A 109 20.34 -12.46 6.71
C CYS A 109 20.14 -11.11 7.41
N PHE A 110 21.24 -10.44 7.72
CA PHE A 110 21.23 -9.07 8.21
C PHE A 110 21.78 -8.15 7.13
N LEU A 111 21.11 -7.02 6.87
CA LEU A 111 21.42 -6.16 5.74
C LEU A 111 21.59 -4.73 6.22
N GLY A 112 22.72 -4.10 5.92
CA GLY A 112 23.04 -2.74 6.37
C GLY A 112 23.46 -1.84 5.22
N VAL A 113 22.71 -0.76 4.99
CA VAL A 113 23.04 0.26 3.99
C VAL A 113 22.99 1.65 4.63
N ASN A 114 24.08 2.42 4.47
CA ASN A 114 24.13 3.78 5.01
C ASN A 114 23.20 4.73 4.24
N ASP A 115 23.39 4.85 2.92
CA ASP A 115 22.55 5.69 2.06
C ASP A 115 22.36 5.09 0.65
N GLY A 116 21.23 4.42 0.41
CA GLY A 116 20.97 3.76 -0.88
C GLY A 116 19.99 2.61 -0.79
N TYR A 117 20.33 1.46 -1.38
CA TYR A 117 19.44 0.32 -1.50
C TYR A 117 20.17 -0.99 -1.21
N VAL A 118 19.52 -1.94 -0.54
CA VAL A 118 20.03 -3.32 -0.53
C VAL A 118 20.06 -3.87 -1.96
N PHE A 119 19.01 -3.64 -2.73
CA PHE A 119 18.88 -4.07 -4.13
C PHE A 119 18.63 -2.88 -5.04
N ASP A 120 19.70 -2.36 -5.65
CA ASP A 120 19.62 -1.33 -6.67
C ASP A 120 19.64 -1.96 -8.06
N LEU A 121 18.48 -2.48 -8.47
CA LEU A 121 18.31 -3.28 -9.68
C LEU A 121 17.16 -2.69 -10.55
N PRO A 122 17.31 -1.45 -11.05
CA PRO A 122 16.21 -0.73 -11.70
C PRO A 122 15.69 -1.45 -12.96
N ASN A 123 16.53 -2.22 -13.66
CA ASN A 123 16.17 -2.91 -14.90
C ASN A 123 15.82 -4.40 -14.71
N TRP A 124 15.58 -4.85 -13.48
CA TRP A 124 15.29 -6.24 -13.16
C TRP A 124 13.86 -6.62 -13.54
N LYS A 125 13.70 -7.65 -14.38
CA LYS A 125 12.39 -7.99 -14.97
C LYS A 125 11.99 -9.41 -14.63
N LEU A 126 10.71 -9.71 -14.84
CA LEU A 126 10.21 -11.09 -14.84
C LEU A 126 11.02 -11.97 -15.83
N PRO A 127 11.27 -13.24 -15.48
CA PRO A 127 10.79 -13.95 -14.28
C PRO A 127 11.63 -13.71 -13.00
N GLY A 128 12.53 -12.73 -13.01
CA GLY A 128 13.36 -12.38 -11.86
C GLY A 128 12.54 -12.07 -10.61
N LYS A 129 13.09 -12.45 -9.45
CA LYS A 129 12.41 -12.35 -8.16
C LYS A 129 13.38 -12.16 -7.00
N LEU A 130 12.98 -11.37 -6.03
CA LEU A 130 13.59 -11.30 -4.70
C LEU A 130 12.71 -12.06 -3.71
N VAL A 131 13.30 -13.00 -3.00
CA VAL A 131 12.65 -13.71 -1.89
C VAL A 131 13.48 -13.52 -0.63
N GLY A 132 12.89 -12.95 0.41
CA GLY A 132 13.54 -12.77 1.72
C GLY A 132 12.73 -13.42 2.84
N PHE A 133 13.41 -14.19 3.70
CA PHE A 133 12.86 -14.80 4.91
C PHE A 133 13.75 -14.49 6.11
N ASP A 134 13.17 -14.07 7.23
CA ASP A 134 13.89 -13.71 8.46
C ASP A 134 15.02 -12.71 8.19
N ILE A 135 14.67 -11.55 7.65
CA ILE A 135 15.63 -10.51 7.26
C ILE A 135 15.67 -9.42 8.32
N GLY A 136 16.85 -9.12 8.85
CA GLY A 136 17.08 -8.06 9.83
C GLY A 136 17.82 -6.85 9.27
N ASP A 137 17.68 -5.70 9.92
CA ASP A 137 18.49 -4.50 9.66
C ASP A 137 19.82 -4.57 10.42
N ALA A 138 20.94 -4.35 9.72
CA ALA A 138 22.30 -4.34 10.30
C ALA A 138 22.79 -2.91 10.59
N GLY A 139 21.89 -2.02 11.01
CA GLY A 139 22.21 -0.62 11.29
C GLY A 139 22.19 0.26 10.04
N SER A 140 21.16 0.12 9.20
CA SER A 140 20.94 1.06 8.10
C SER A 140 20.55 2.45 8.63
N ASN A 141 20.91 3.50 7.88
CA ASN A 141 20.54 4.88 8.20
C ASN A 141 19.46 5.41 7.24
N ASN A 142 19.70 5.33 5.93
CA ASN A 142 18.79 5.80 4.89
C ASN A 142 18.73 4.80 3.72
N ASN A 143 17.93 3.76 3.88
CA ASN A 143 17.89 2.60 2.98
C ASN A 143 16.49 2.43 2.41
N GLY A 144 16.35 2.53 1.08
CA GLY A 144 15.10 2.22 0.39
C GLY A 144 14.83 0.71 0.25
N PHE A 145 15.75 -0.15 0.69
CA PHE A 145 15.73 -1.60 0.54
C PHE A 145 15.77 -2.10 -0.92
N VAL A 146 14.78 -1.79 -1.74
CA VAL A 146 14.69 -2.20 -3.16
C VAL A 146 14.44 -1.00 -4.05
N ASN A 147 15.16 -0.93 -5.16
CA ASN A 147 14.88 -0.10 -6.33
C ASN A 147 14.66 -1.01 -7.55
N ASN A 148 13.40 -1.28 -7.87
CA ASN A 148 12.98 -2.16 -8.95
C ASN A 148 11.94 -1.47 -9.84
N LEU A 149 12.36 -1.02 -11.02
CA LEU A 149 11.50 -0.39 -12.04
C LEU A 149 11.16 -1.34 -13.20
N GLY A 150 11.75 -2.54 -13.22
CA GLY A 150 11.69 -3.47 -14.34
C GLY A 150 10.59 -4.53 -14.22
N GLY A 151 9.91 -4.61 -13.08
CA GLY A 151 8.75 -5.48 -12.86
C GLY A 151 9.06 -6.85 -12.27
N ALA A 152 10.29 -7.12 -11.82
CA ALA A 152 10.61 -8.33 -11.06
C ALA A 152 9.72 -8.45 -9.80
N SER A 153 9.42 -9.67 -9.34
CA SER A 153 8.59 -9.84 -8.14
C SER A 153 9.39 -9.71 -6.85
N VAL A 154 8.73 -9.29 -5.77
CA VAL A 154 9.33 -9.18 -4.43
C VAL A 154 8.44 -9.88 -3.41
N LEU A 155 8.96 -10.91 -2.76
CA LEU A 155 8.33 -11.64 -1.67
C LEU A 155 9.18 -11.49 -0.40
N LEU A 156 8.60 -10.94 0.67
CA LEU A 156 9.26 -10.82 1.97
C LEU A 156 8.38 -11.42 3.06
N ILE A 157 9.00 -12.18 3.95
CA ILE A 157 8.34 -12.87 5.06
C ILE A 157 9.16 -12.64 6.33
N ALA A 158 8.51 -12.22 7.42
CA ALA A 158 9.13 -12.04 8.73
C ALA A 158 10.42 -11.18 8.66
N ALA A 159 10.29 -9.99 8.09
CA ALA A 159 11.43 -9.13 7.77
C ALA A 159 11.28 -7.72 8.34
N THR A 160 12.40 -7.10 8.73
CA THR A 160 12.49 -5.66 9.02
C THR A 160 13.32 -5.02 7.92
N VAL A 161 12.71 -4.14 7.12
CA VAL A 161 13.32 -3.63 5.89
C VAL A 161 13.19 -2.11 5.73
N GLY A 162 14.21 -1.55 5.09
CA GLY A 162 14.32 -0.12 4.82
C GLY A 162 14.60 0.70 6.08
N LYS A 163 14.96 1.97 5.89
CA LYS A 163 15.18 2.95 6.97
C LYS A 163 15.16 4.37 6.39
N GLY A 164 14.72 5.34 7.18
CA GLY A 164 14.90 6.76 6.86
C GLY A 164 13.88 7.28 5.84
N THR A 165 14.34 8.09 4.89
CA THR A 165 13.48 8.84 3.96
C THR A 165 13.58 8.36 2.51
N LYS A 166 14.58 7.53 2.18
CA LYS A 166 14.72 6.96 0.83
C LYS A 166 13.59 5.96 0.55
N HIS A 167 12.92 6.12 -0.58
CA HIS A 167 11.76 5.31 -0.93
C HIS A 167 12.17 3.89 -1.36
N MET A 168 11.45 2.88 -0.89
CA MET A 168 11.40 1.55 -1.50
C MET A 168 10.58 1.62 -2.78
N ILE A 169 11.22 1.39 -3.92
CA ILE A 169 10.61 1.54 -5.24
C ILE A 169 10.34 0.15 -5.80
N LEU A 170 9.05 -0.15 -6.00
CA LEU A 170 8.59 -1.47 -6.41
C LEU A 170 7.71 -1.39 -7.66
N SER A 171 7.95 -2.33 -8.57
CA SER A 171 7.12 -2.65 -9.72
C SER A 171 6.98 -4.16 -9.82
N GLY A 172 5.99 -4.66 -10.56
CA GLY A 172 5.69 -6.10 -10.61
C GLY A 172 4.83 -6.56 -9.43
N GLU A 173 4.92 -7.83 -9.07
CA GLU A 173 4.16 -8.42 -7.96
C GLU A 173 4.91 -8.21 -6.63
N VAL A 174 4.22 -7.72 -5.60
CA VAL A 174 4.79 -7.50 -4.26
C VAL A 174 3.95 -8.23 -3.21
N ASN A 175 4.58 -9.11 -2.44
CA ASN A 175 3.91 -9.84 -1.37
C ASN A 175 4.72 -9.73 -0.08
N PHE A 176 4.19 -9.02 0.91
CA PHE A 176 4.78 -8.86 2.23
C PHE A 176 3.92 -9.56 3.28
N PHE A 177 4.54 -10.45 4.06
CA PHE A 177 3.91 -11.16 5.16
C PHE A 177 4.68 -10.92 6.45
N THR A 178 4.03 -10.37 7.46
CA THR A 178 4.67 -10.05 8.76
C THR A 178 5.95 -9.25 8.61
N VAL A 179 5.92 -8.23 7.72
CA VAL A 179 7.06 -7.36 7.43
C VAL A 179 6.91 -6.02 8.14
N GLN A 180 7.96 -5.55 8.79
CA GLN A 180 8.09 -4.18 9.27
C GLN A 180 8.85 -3.35 8.22
N THR A 181 8.26 -2.26 7.75
CA THR A 181 8.86 -1.35 6.77
C THR A 181 9.13 0.00 7.44
N CYS A 182 10.40 0.41 7.47
CA CYS A 182 10.86 1.62 8.16
C CYS A 182 11.25 2.77 7.20
N CYS A 183 10.84 2.68 5.94
CA CYS A 183 11.04 3.68 4.89
C CYS A 183 9.77 3.84 4.04
N PRO A 184 9.58 4.95 3.31
CA PRO A 184 8.43 5.12 2.43
C PRO A 184 8.36 4.04 1.35
N ILE A 185 7.17 3.56 0.99
CA ILE A 185 6.99 2.55 -0.06
C ILE A 185 6.38 3.24 -1.28
N THR A 186 6.88 2.97 -2.49
CA THR A 186 6.30 3.42 -3.75
C THR A 186 6.00 2.24 -4.66
N LEU A 187 4.70 1.99 -4.86
CA LEU A 187 4.16 1.00 -5.79
C LEU A 187 3.81 1.71 -7.11
N GLN A 188 4.35 1.25 -8.24
CA GLN A 188 4.14 1.89 -9.55
C GLN A 188 4.20 0.91 -10.73
N LYS A 189 3.96 1.43 -11.95
CA LYS A 189 4.06 0.70 -13.24
C LYS A 189 3.32 -0.64 -13.28
N SER A 190 2.01 -0.62 -13.04
CA SER A 190 1.13 -1.80 -13.15
C SER A 190 1.52 -2.97 -12.24
N SER A 191 1.97 -2.68 -11.02
CA SER A 191 2.04 -3.66 -9.95
C SER A 191 0.60 -4.04 -9.53
N LYS A 192 0.06 -5.09 -10.17
CA LYS A 192 -1.38 -5.43 -10.18
C LYS A 192 -1.85 -6.25 -8.98
N THR A 193 -0.94 -6.78 -8.18
CA THR A 193 -1.23 -7.58 -6.98
C THR A 193 -0.17 -7.30 -5.93
N ASN A 194 -0.35 -6.20 -5.20
CA ASN A 194 0.49 -5.91 -4.04
C ASN A 194 -0.27 -6.30 -2.78
N LEU A 195 0.19 -7.34 -2.08
CA LEU A 195 -0.41 -7.81 -0.83
C LEU A 195 0.51 -7.48 0.35
N LEU A 196 0.00 -6.70 1.30
CA LEU A 196 0.63 -6.46 2.59
C LEU A 196 -0.26 -7.08 3.67
N SER A 197 0.19 -8.18 4.28
CA SER A 197 -0.55 -8.92 5.29
C SER A 197 0.24 -9.04 6.59
N GLY A 198 -0.37 -8.72 7.74
CA GLY A 198 0.34 -8.79 9.01
C GLY A 198 1.46 -7.75 9.15
N CYS A 199 1.50 -6.73 8.29
CA CYS A 199 2.65 -5.84 8.16
C CYS A 199 2.57 -4.64 9.10
N CYS A 200 3.74 -4.12 9.49
CA CYS A 200 3.89 -2.83 10.14
C CYS A 200 4.54 -1.82 9.19
N VAL A 201 3.85 -0.72 8.94
CA VAL A 201 4.29 0.30 7.98
C VAL A 201 4.52 1.61 8.72
N GLU A 202 5.78 2.03 8.83
CA GLU A 202 6.15 3.22 9.62
C GLU A 202 6.20 4.52 8.81
N LYS A 203 6.06 4.42 7.48
CA LYS A 203 6.18 5.52 6.52
C LYS A 203 5.09 5.44 5.44
N THR A 204 4.81 6.55 4.78
CA THR A 204 3.75 6.65 3.78
C THR A 204 3.92 5.63 2.64
N VAL A 205 2.79 5.06 2.21
CA VAL A 205 2.70 4.23 1.00
C VAL A 205 2.17 5.07 -0.16
N PHE A 206 2.95 5.17 -1.23
CA PHE A 206 2.61 5.89 -2.45
C PHE A 206 2.15 4.89 -3.51
N LEU A 207 0.91 5.04 -3.98
CA LEU A 207 0.36 4.30 -5.11
C LEU A 207 0.35 5.20 -6.34
N LYS A 208 0.94 4.76 -7.44
CA LYS A 208 1.08 5.54 -8.68
C LYS A 208 0.66 4.74 -9.91
N ASP A 209 0.34 5.46 -10.98
CA ASP A 209 0.00 4.90 -12.29
C ASP A 209 -1.21 3.96 -12.24
N GLU A 210 -0.98 2.66 -12.44
CA GLU A 210 -1.96 1.57 -12.45
C GLU A 210 -1.70 0.57 -11.31
N SER A 211 -0.95 0.96 -10.27
CA SER A 211 -0.66 0.08 -9.12
C SER A 211 -1.90 -0.16 -8.26
N SER A 212 -2.11 -1.38 -7.78
CA SER A 212 -3.12 -1.70 -6.77
C SER A 212 -2.47 -1.98 -5.41
N LEU A 213 -3.25 -1.98 -4.34
CA LEU A 213 -2.81 -2.42 -3.01
C LEU A 213 -3.93 -3.19 -2.33
N SER A 214 -3.62 -4.37 -1.78
CA SER A 214 -4.44 -5.08 -0.82
C SER A 214 -3.69 -5.13 0.49
N MET A 215 -4.17 -4.40 1.49
CA MET A 215 -3.56 -4.36 2.82
C MET A 215 -4.54 -4.91 3.86
N ILE A 216 -4.14 -5.97 4.56
CA ILE A 216 -5.01 -6.72 5.47
C ILE A 216 -4.27 -7.01 6.78
N ASN A 217 -4.96 -6.94 7.92
CA ASN A 217 -4.40 -7.31 9.23
C ASN A 217 -3.07 -6.61 9.52
N SER A 218 -2.97 -5.33 9.17
CA SER A 218 -1.71 -4.58 9.20
C SER A 218 -1.85 -3.32 10.04
N ASN A 219 -0.74 -2.69 10.41
CA ASN A 219 -0.76 -1.43 11.13
C ASN A 219 0.13 -0.37 10.47
N PHE A 220 -0.32 0.88 10.57
CA PHE A 220 0.48 2.06 10.31
C PHE A 220 0.90 2.68 11.64
N SER A 221 2.17 3.03 11.79
CA SER A 221 2.71 3.62 13.02
C SER A 221 3.69 4.76 12.73
N ASN A 222 3.90 5.67 13.68
CA ASN A 222 4.98 6.68 13.65
C ASN A 222 4.97 7.61 12.41
N LEU A 223 3.78 8.00 11.96
CA LEU A 223 3.59 8.84 10.77
C LEU A 223 3.31 10.30 11.12
N ASN A 224 4.01 11.17 10.40
CA ASN A 224 3.73 12.61 10.29
C ASN A 224 3.29 12.88 8.85
N GLY A 225 2.00 12.73 8.57
CA GLY A 225 1.45 12.86 7.21
C GLY A 225 0.51 11.71 6.82
N PRO A 226 0.06 11.67 5.54
CA PRO A 226 -0.87 10.64 5.11
C PRO A 226 -0.25 9.25 5.16
N ILE A 227 -1.06 8.27 5.55
CA ILE A 227 -0.62 6.87 5.54
C ILE A 227 -0.51 6.36 4.11
N ILE A 228 -1.39 6.85 3.22
CA ILE A 228 -1.43 6.49 1.82
C ILE A 228 -1.58 7.74 0.95
N TYR A 229 -0.71 7.83 -0.07
CA TYR A 229 -0.86 8.74 -1.19
C TYR A 229 -1.38 7.96 -2.40
N TYR A 230 -2.65 8.18 -2.74
CA TYR A 230 -3.44 7.44 -3.70
C TYR A 230 -3.51 8.17 -5.04
N ASP A 231 -2.46 8.05 -5.85
CA ASP A 231 -2.32 8.64 -7.19
C ASP A 231 -2.34 7.57 -8.29
N THR A 232 -3.24 6.61 -8.13
CA THR A 232 -3.37 5.45 -9.02
C THR A 232 -4.76 5.35 -9.65
N ARG A 233 -4.84 4.68 -10.79
CA ARG A 233 -6.06 4.18 -11.43
C ARG A 233 -6.38 2.74 -11.03
N GLY A 234 -5.41 2.03 -10.45
CA GLY A 234 -5.59 0.67 -9.95
C GLY A 234 -6.48 0.65 -8.70
N ASN A 235 -7.41 -0.30 -8.63
CA ASN A 235 -8.26 -0.46 -7.46
C ASN A 235 -7.46 -1.01 -6.28
N SER A 236 -7.77 -0.54 -5.08
CA SER A 236 -7.09 -0.96 -3.85
C SER A 236 -8.09 -1.25 -2.74
N MET A 237 -7.66 -2.04 -1.76
CA MET A 237 -8.43 -2.39 -0.58
C MET A 237 -7.53 -2.29 0.65
N ILE A 238 -8.07 -1.70 1.72
CA ILE A 238 -7.47 -1.69 3.05
C ILE A 238 -8.52 -2.22 4.00
N SER A 239 -8.24 -3.31 4.72
CA SER A 239 -9.18 -3.92 5.65
C SER A 239 -8.45 -4.42 6.89
N GLU A 240 -9.10 -4.35 8.05
CA GLU A 240 -8.51 -4.78 9.33
C GLU A 240 -7.16 -4.09 9.57
N VAL A 241 -7.13 -2.78 9.37
CA VAL A 241 -5.92 -1.96 9.53
C VAL A 241 -6.01 -1.05 10.73
N ALA A 242 -5.01 -1.11 11.61
CA ALA A 242 -4.86 -0.19 12.72
C ALA A 242 -3.99 1.01 12.32
N VAL A 243 -4.45 2.23 12.54
CA VAL A 243 -3.73 3.46 12.24
C VAL A 243 -3.39 4.17 13.54
N ASN A 244 -2.13 4.07 13.92
CA ASN A 244 -1.54 4.78 15.05
C ASN A 244 -0.70 5.97 14.53
N SER A 245 -1.37 6.95 13.91
CA SER A 245 -0.78 8.22 13.52
C SER A 245 -1.38 9.36 14.34
N HIS A 246 -0.56 10.37 14.65
CA HIS A 246 -0.95 11.42 15.57
C HIS A 246 -1.79 12.51 14.91
N GLU A 247 -1.48 12.93 13.68
CA GLU A 247 -2.23 13.95 12.94
C GLU A 247 -2.07 13.74 11.43
N GLU A 248 -2.95 14.37 10.62
CA GLU A 248 -3.04 14.33 9.14
C GLU A 248 -3.91 13.22 8.52
N PRO A 249 -4.53 13.48 7.34
CA PRO A 249 -5.51 12.58 6.75
C PRO A 249 -4.96 11.19 6.48
N ILE A 250 -5.80 10.17 6.63
CA ILE A 250 -5.40 8.78 6.35
C ILE A 250 -5.01 8.61 4.87
N VAL A 251 -5.79 9.21 3.96
CA VAL A 251 -5.56 9.09 2.53
C VAL A 251 -5.55 10.48 1.89
N GLU A 252 -4.52 10.72 1.07
CA GLU A 252 -4.42 11.85 0.15
C GLU A 252 -4.22 11.36 -1.28
N GLY A 253 -4.34 12.23 -2.28
CA GLY A 253 -4.10 11.91 -3.69
C GLY A 253 -5.24 12.31 -4.61
N SER A 254 -5.00 12.15 -5.91
CA SER A 254 -5.88 12.52 -7.03
C SER A 254 -6.20 11.33 -7.95
N GLY A 255 -5.84 10.12 -7.51
CA GLY A 255 -6.07 8.88 -8.24
C GLY A 255 -7.54 8.65 -8.59
N GLN A 256 -7.76 7.95 -9.70
CA GLN A 256 -9.09 7.62 -10.23
C GLN A 256 -9.55 6.21 -9.88
N GLY A 257 -8.66 5.39 -9.29
CA GLY A 257 -8.98 4.04 -8.83
C GLY A 257 -10.00 4.04 -7.70
N ILE A 258 -10.64 2.89 -7.49
CA ILE A 258 -11.52 2.69 -6.33
C ILE A 258 -10.67 2.25 -5.14
N LEU A 259 -10.71 3.02 -4.06
CA LEU A 259 -10.19 2.62 -2.77
C LEU A 259 -11.31 2.10 -1.87
N THR A 260 -11.32 0.79 -1.64
CA THR A 260 -12.23 0.15 -0.68
C THR A 260 -11.62 0.18 0.71
N ILE A 261 -12.31 0.81 1.65
CA ILE A 261 -11.93 0.86 3.05
C ILE A 261 -12.86 -0.06 3.85
N GLY A 262 -12.32 -1.16 4.37
CA GLY A 262 -12.99 -2.05 5.32
C GLY A 262 -12.79 -1.57 6.75
N SER A 263 -12.59 -2.50 7.69
CA SER A 263 -12.38 -2.18 9.11
C SER A 263 -11.07 -1.41 9.32
N ILE A 264 -11.16 -0.11 9.62
CA ILE A 264 -10.01 0.69 10.08
C ILE A 264 -10.25 1.11 11.52
N THR A 265 -9.33 0.76 12.42
CA THR A 265 -9.27 1.30 13.78
C THR A 265 -8.22 2.40 13.81
N SER A 266 -8.56 3.58 14.35
CA SER A 266 -7.59 4.65 14.56
C SER A 266 -7.62 5.10 16.00
N ALA A 267 -6.43 5.35 16.57
CA ALA A 267 -6.31 5.92 17.90
C ALA A 267 -6.84 7.37 17.97
N SER A 268 -6.94 8.04 16.81
CA SER A 268 -7.48 9.38 16.64
C SER A 268 -8.73 9.37 15.76
N ARG A 269 -9.41 10.52 15.63
CA ARG A 269 -10.56 10.64 14.73
C ARG A 269 -10.07 10.50 13.28
N LEU A 270 -10.63 9.53 12.55
CA LEU A 270 -10.36 9.29 11.14
C LEU A 270 -10.70 10.54 10.31
N LYS A 271 -9.68 11.29 9.86
CA LYS A 271 -9.83 12.42 8.94
C LYS A 271 -9.57 11.94 7.51
N ILE A 272 -10.52 12.16 6.60
CA ILE A 272 -10.31 11.97 5.15
C ILE A 272 -10.34 13.37 4.51
N ALA A 273 -9.21 13.84 3.97
CA ALA A 273 -8.93 15.27 3.82
C ALA A 273 -9.69 16.02 2.73
N LYS A 274 -10.37 15.37 1.78
CA LYS A 274 -10.89 16.13 0.64
C LYS A 274 -12.24 15.73 0.11
N THR A 275 -12.46 14.48 -0.27
CA THR A 275 -13.78 13.99 -0.74
C THR A 275 -13.68 12.47 -0.81
N ILE A 276 -14.65 11.73 -0.26
CA ILE A 276 -14.79 10.31 -0.58
C ILE A 276 -15.72 10.23 -1.79
N ASN A 277 -15.18 9.94 -2.98
CA ASN A 277 -15.99 9.66 -4.16
C ASN A 277 -16.50 8.22 -4.10
N VAL A 278 -17.55 8.01 -3.31
CA VAL A 278 -18.19 6.71 -3.19
C VAL A 278 -19.10 6.50 -4.42
N LYS A 279 -18.57 5.90 -5.49
CA LYS A 279 -19.31 5.74 -6.77
C LYS A 279 -20.49 4.75 -6.67
N PHE A 280 -20.45 3.82 -5.71
CA PHE A 280 -21.45 2.75 -5.49
C PHE A 280 -21.56 2.24 -4.05
N GLY A 281 -21.08 3.00 -3.07
CA GLY A 281 -20.92 2.49 -1.70
C GLY A 281 -22.10 2.88 -0.83
N GLU A 282 -22.51 1.90 -0.05
CA GLU A 282 -23.49 2.03 1.00
C GLU A 282 -22.76 2.26 2.33
N PHE A 283 -23.24 3.19 3.15
CA PHE A 283 -22.95 3.16 4.57
C PHE A 283 -23.97 2.21 5.21
N SER A 284 -23.72 0.90 5.13
CA SER A 284 -24.70 -0.12 5.54
C SER A 284 -24.85 -0.23 7.06
N THR A 285 -23.88 0.33 7.81
CA THR A 285 -23.92 0.42 9.27
C THR A 285 -23.30 1.73 9.76
N GLY A 286 -23.76 2.23 10.91
CA GLY A 286 -23.17 3.38 11.60
C GLY A 286 -23.92 4.71 11.46
N ASN A 287 -23.33 5.77 12.00
CA ASN A 287 -23.86 7.14 11.99
C ASN A 287 -22.99 8.03 11.11
N ILE A 288 -23.61 8.91 10.34
CA ILE A 288 -22.90 10.00 9.64
C ILE A 288 -22.80 11.19 10.62
N PHE A 289 -21.58 11.54 11.03
CA PHE A 289 -21.31 12.68 11.92
C PHE A 289 -20.65 13.84 11.17
N LEU A 290 -21.35 14.97 11.07
CA LEU A 290 -20.77 16.24 10.59
C LEU A 290 -20.20 17.01 11.78
N SER A 291 -18.92 16.76 12.10
CA SER A 291 -18.30 17.27 13.34
C SER A 291 -17.87 18.73 13.30
N GLN A 292 -17.80 19.34 12.10
CA GLN A 292 -17.37 20.72 11.93
C GLN A 292 -18.59 21.62 11.65
N PRO A 293 -18.91 22.58 12.53
CA PRO A 293 -19.94 23.57 12.27
C PRO A 293 -19.71 24.32 10.95
N GLY A 294 -20.80 24.61 10.23
CA GLY A 294 -20.75 25.26 8.92
C GLY A 294 -20.39 24.34 7.75
N LYS A 295 -20.10 23.05 7.99
CA LYS A 295 -20.10 22.03 6.94
C LYS A 295 -21.49 21.38 6.82
N GLY A 296 -21.86 20.95 5.62
CA GLY A 296 -23.18 20.44 5.32
C GLY A 296 -23.16 19.20 4.43
N LEU A 297 -24.33 18.65 4.18
CA LEU A 297 -24.55 17.63 3.16
C LEU A 297 -24.70 18.31 1.80
N TYR A 298 -23.95 17.85 0.80
CA TYR A 298 -24.16 18.25 -0.58
C TYR A 298 -24.92 17.14 -1.29
N LEU A 299 -26.16 17.41 -1.65
CA LEU A 299 -27.03 16.49 -2.35
C LEU A 299 -27.35 17.09 -3.72
N ALA A 300 -27.11 16.31 -4.78
CA ALA A 300 -27.36 16.79 -6.13
C ALA A 300 -28.86 16.95 -6.39
N GLU A 301 -29.22 18.05 -7.06
CA GLU A 301 -30.56 18.31 -7.59
C GLU A 301 -30.64 17.92 -9.08
N GLY A 302 -31.85 17.80 -9.60
CA GLY A 302 -32.10 17.54 -11.01
C GLY A 302 -33.19 16.50 -11.25
N LYS A 303 -33.25 15.99 -12.49
CA LYS A 303 -34.18 14.92 -12.86
C LYS A 303 -33.88 13.67 -12.02
N ASP A 304 -34.92 13.08 -11.42
CA ASP A 304 -34.83 11.87 -10.59
C ASP A 304 -33.95 12.04 -9.33
N ALA A 305 -33.71 13.29 -8.91
CA ALA A 305 -33.01 13.60 -7.67
C ALA A 305 -33.87 13.31 -6.42
N LYS A 306 -33.21 13.25 -5.26
CA LYS A 306 -33.84 13.14 -3.93
C LYS A 306 -33.98 14.46 -3.19
N MET A 307 -33.54 15.57 -3.79
CA MET A 307 -33.93 16.91 -3.37
C MET A 307 -34.09 17.86 -4.55
N GLY A 308 -34.80 18.95 -4.29
CA GLY A 308 -34.97 20.04 -5.24
C GLY A 308 -35.99 21.05 -4.75
N THR A 309 -36.42 21.94 -5.64
CA THR A 309 -37.50 22.91 -5.39
C THR A 309 -38.65 22.69 -6.36
N SER A 310 -39.84 23.15 -5.99
CA SER A 310 -41.04 23.11 -6.83
C SER A 310 -41.97 24.26 -6.50
N LYS A 311 -42.43 24.96 -7.53
CA LYS A 311 -43.35 26.09 -7.37
C LYS A 311 -44.80 25.61 -7.35
N LEU A 312 -45.57 26.08 -6.38
CA LEU A 312 -47.01 25.86 -6.33
C LEU A 312 -47.71 26.67 -7.43
N SER A 313 -48.71 26.07 -8.05
CA SER A 313 -49.66 26.74 -8.92
C SER A 313 -51.06 26.43 -8.41
N PHE A 314 -51.75 27.48 -7.98
CA PHE A 314 -53.05 27.37 -7.35
C PHE A 314 -53.05 26.41 -6.14
N GLY A 315 -52.08 26.61 -5.24
CA GLY A 315 -51.94 25.82 -4.02
C GLY A 315 -51.49 24.38 -4.25
N THR A 316 -51.12 23.97 -5.47
CA THR A 316 -50.70 22.58 -5.73
C THR A 316 -49.51 22.49 -6.66
N CYS A 317 -48.72 21.43 -6.52
CA CYS A 317 -47.67 21.08 -7.48
C CYS A 317 -47.46 19.56 -7.48
N TYR A 318 -47.15 19.00 -8.65
CA TYR A 318 -46.73 17.61 -8.76
C TYR A 318 -45.22 17.55 -9.04
N VAL A 319 -44.47 16.92 -8.16
CA VAL A 319 -43.04 16.71 -8.31
C VAL A 319 -42.82 15.39 -9.02
N VAL A 320 -42.34 15.44 -10.26
CA VAL A 320 -42.02 14.24 -11.05
C VAL A 320 -40.62 13.75 -10.71
N THR A 321 -40.52 12.53 -10.19
CA THR A 321 -39.23 11.89 -9.87
C THR A 321 -39.42 10.39 -9.74
N SER A 322 -38.51 9.60 -10.32
CA SER A 322 -38.51 8.14 -10.13
C SER A 322 -37.96 7.70 -8.77
N ALA A 323 -37.47 8.63 -7.94
CA ALA A 323 -36.76 8.32 -6.70
C ALA A 323 -37.66 7.99 -5.50
N VAL A 324 -38.99 8.14 -5.63
CA VAL A 324 -39.97 7.85 -4.57
C VAL A 324 -40.20 6.35 -4.46
N THR A 325 -40.04 5.82 -3.25
CA THR A 325 -40.31 4.43 -2.88
C THR A 325 -41.54 4.32 -1.97
N ALA A 326 -41.96 3.09 -1.68
CA ALA A 326 -43.02 2.83 -0.71
C ALA A 326 -42.64 3.32 0.70
N THR A 327 -41.35 3.28 1.07
CA THR A 327 -40.82 3.65 2.38
C THR A 327 -40.32 5.10 2.46
N SER A 328 -40.38 5.87 1.37
CA SER A 328 -39.97 7.28 1.37
C SER A 328 -40.72 8.11 2.42
N ARG A 329 -39.95 8.89 3.17
CA ARG A 329 -40.36 10.04 3.97
C ARG A 329 -39.96 11.30 3.21
N ILE A 330 -40.90 12.22 3.03
CA ILE A 330 -40.70 13.43 2.23
C ILE A 330 -40.84 14.63 3.16
N PHE A 331 -39.80 15.45 3.21
CA PHE A 331 -39.76 16.67 4.02
C PHE A 331 -39.97 17.87 3.10
N LEU A 332 -40.83 18.80 3.51
CA LEU A 332 -41.15 20.02 2.77
C LEU A 332 -40.68 21.24 3.56
N THR A 333 -40.15 22.25 2.86
CA THR A 333 -39.78 23.53 3.46
C THR A 333 -40.00 24.66 2.46
N PRO A 334 -40.88 25.63 2.76
CA PRO A 334 -41.01 26.83 1.92
C PRO A 334 -39.67 27.58 1.82
N GLN A 335 -39.25 27.94 0.60
CA GLN A 335 -38.00 28.68 0.30
C GLN A 335 -38.28 30.13 -0.11
N ALA A 336 -39.24 30.33 -1.01
CA ALA A 336 -39.71 31.64 -1.41
C ALA A 336 -41.21 31.75 -1.09
N ILE A 337 -41.54 32.73 -0.27
CA ILE A 337 -42.90 33.00 0.16
C ILE A 337 -43.68 33.61 -1.00
N GLY A 338 -44.73 32.91 -1.42
CA GLY A 338 -45.70 33.42 -2.39
C GLY A 338 -46.71 34.37 -1.77
N ASN A 339 -47.69 34.78 -2.57
CA ASN A 339 -48.90 35.40 -2.04
C ASN A 339 -49.74 34.33 -1.34
N ASN A 340 -50.54 34.73 -0.34
CA ASN A 340 -51.57 33.86 0.24
C ASN A 340 -51.04 32.51 0.77
N ILE A 341 -50.00 32.57 1.60
CA ILE A 341 -49.35 31.38 2.21
C ILE A 341 -50.36 30.48 2.89
N GLY A 342 -50.30 29.19 2.58
CA GLY A 342 -50.99 28.14 3.34
C GLY A 342 -50.00 27.13 3.95
N THR A 343 -50.54 26.19 4.71
CA THR A 343 -49.77 25.06 5.24
C THR A 343 -49.60 24.02 4.14
N VAL A 344 -48.36 23.65 3.83
CA VAL A 344 -48.05 22.64 2.81
C VAL A 344 -48.02 21.23 3.39
N SER A 345 -48.50 20.27 2.60
CA SER A 345 -48.51 18.84 2.93
C SER A 345 -48.34 17.98 1.68
N ILE A 346 -48.00 16.72 1.87
CA ILE A 346 -48.00 15.70 0.81
C ILE A 346 -49.40 15.10 0.73
N SER A 347 -50.13 15.34 -0.35
CA SER A 347 -51.49 14.82 -0.53
C SER A 347 -51.52 13.46 -1.23
N GLU A 348 -50.53 13.19 -2.09
CA GLU A 348 -50.43 11.94 -2.83
C GLU A 348 -48.96 11.51 -2.98
N LYS A 349 -48.68 10.22 -2.87
CA LYS A 349 -47.37 9.61 -3.13
C LYS A 349 -47.52 8.52 -4.20
N HIS A 350 -46.75 8.62 -5.28
CA HIS A 350 -46.79 7.69 -6.41
C HIS A 350 -45.42 7.03 -6.58
N VAL A 351 -45.29 5.78 -6.15
CA VAL A 351 -44.02 5.03 -6.19
C VAL A 351 -43.47 5.00 -7.61
N GLY A 352 -42.19 5.38 -7.75
CA GLY A 352 -41.49 5.43 -9.04
C GLY A 352 -41.93 6.56 -9.98
N ASN A 353 -42.85 7.44 -9.58
CA ASN A 353 -43.38 8.50 -10.46
C ASN A 353 -43.35 9.90 -9.83
N GLY A 354 -43.50 10.02 -8.51
CA GLY A 354 -43.43 11.32 -7.85
C GLY A 354 -44.35 11.47 -6.64
N PHE A 355 -44.66 12.71 -6.31
CA PHE A 355 -45.58 13.05 -5.23
C PHE A 355 -46.26 14.40 -5.48
N LYS A 356 -47.41 14.62 -4.85
CA LYS A 356 -48.18 15.85 -4.95
C LYS A 356 -48.06 16.66 -3.66
N ILE A 357 -47.71 17.93 -3.82
CA ILE A 357 -47.71 18.94 -2.76
C ILE A 357 -49.04 19.69 -2.85
N THR A 358 -49.69 19.88 -1.71
CA THR A 358 -50.91 20.70 -1.58
C THR A 358 -50.76 21.67 -0.42
N SER A 359 -51.08 22.93 -0.68
CA SER A 359 -51.25 23.99 0.30
C SER A 359 -52.70 24.06 0.76
N SER A 360 -52.92 24.43 2.02
CA SER A 360 -54.25 24.71 2.56
C SER A 360 -54.90 25.96 1.95
N ASN A 361 -54.14 26.77 1.21
CA ASN A 361 -54.63 27.94 0.50
C ASN A 361 -54.51 27.71 -1.02
N TYR A 362 -55.63 27.81 -1.73
CA TYR A 362 -55.68 27.62 -3.18
C TYR A 362 -54.96 28.73 -3.95
N GLU A 363 -54.73 29.90 -3.36
CA GLU A 363 -54.01 30.98 -4.02
C GLU A 363 -52.50 30.96 -3.74
N ASP A 364 -52.01 29.97 -2.98
CA ASP A 364 -50.60 29.85 -2.63
C ASP A 364 -49.76 29.50 -3.87
N ASP A 365 -48.76 30.34 -4.14
CA ASP A 365 -47.79 30.18 -5.23
C ASP A 365 -46.33 30.08 -4.73
N SER A 366 -46.15 29.73 -3.46
CA SER A 366 -44.84 29.58 -2.82
C SER A 366 -43.95 28.54 -3.52
N GLU A 367 -42.64 28.75 -3.45
CA GLU A 367 -41.64 27.75 -3.85
C GLU A 367 -41.28 26.86 -2.66
N ILE A 368 -41.41 25.55 -2.84
CA ILE A 368 -41.22 24.55 -1.79
C ILE A 368 -39.99 23.71 -2.11
N ALA A 369 -38.99 23.73 -1.23
CA ALA A 369 -37.93 22.74 -1.23
C ALA A 369 -38.44 21.41 -0.69
N TRP A 370 -37.95 20.32 -1.26
CA TRP A 370 -38.29 18.97 -0.85
C TRP A 370 -37.04 18.11 -0.69
N LEU A 371 -37.08 17.18 0.26
CA LEU A 371 -36.05 16.17 0.51
C LEU A 371 -36.73 14.80 0.70
N ILE A 372 -36.23 13.77 0.01
CA ILE A 372 -36.69 12.40 0.11
C ILE A 372 -35.65 11.58 0.90
N VAL A 373 -36.10 10.94 1.97
CA VAL A 373 -35.32 9.97 2.76
C VAL A 373 -36.06 8.64 2.77
N ASP A 374 -35.43 7.58 2.29
CA ASP A 374 -36.04 6.24 2.29
C ASP A 374 -35.81 5.52 3.61
N GLY A 375 -36.83 4.80 4.08
CA GLY A 375 -36.67 3.77 5.10
C GLY A 375 -36.18 2.46 4.49
N CYS A 376 -35.40 1.72 5.27
CA CYS A 376 -35.05 0.34 4.97
C CYS A 376 -36.19 -0.64 5.26
#